data_AF-Q94693-F1
#
_entry.id   AF-Q94693-F1
#
_cell.length_a   1.000
_cell.length_b   1.000
_cell.length_c   1.000
_cell.angle_alpha   90.00
_cell.angle_beta   90.00
_cell.angle_gamma   90.00
#
_symmetry.space_group_name_H-M   'P 1'
#
loop_
_entity.id
_entity.type
_entity.pdbx_description
1 polymer ?
#
loop_
_entity_poly.entity_id
_entity_poly.type
_entity_poly.pdbx_seq_one_letter_code
_entity_poly.pdbx_strand_id
1 'polypeptide(L)' 'QKKSRTVFRKRQIFELESVFKMKKYLSSNERVLLAEKLKISDNQV' A
#
# COMPACT_ATOMS: atom_id res chain seq x y z
N GLN A 1 -0.52 -6.08 -21.70
CA GLN A 1 0.20 -4.82 -21.42
C GLN A 1 0.91 -4.94 -20.07
N LYS A 2 2.22 -4.71 -19.99
CA LYS A 2 2.93 -4.61 -18.69
C LYS A 2 2.41 -3.35 -17.98
N LYS A 3 1.83 -3.48 -16.78
CA LYS A 3 1.50 -2.31 -15.95
C LYS A 3 2.81 -1.56 -15.65
N SER A 4 2.86 -0.26 -15.96
CA SER A 4 4.01 0.58 -15.61
C SER A 4 4.28 0.47 -14.11
N ARG A 5 5.55 0.31 -13.74
CA ARG A 5 5.96 0.25 -12.33
C ARG A 5 5.56 1.55 -11.66
N THR A 6 4.73 1.48 -10.63
CA THR A 6 4.35 2.63 -9.82
C THR A 6 5.55 3.07 -8.99
N VAL A 7 5.90 4.35 -9.02
CA VAL A 7 6.93 4.92 -8.15
C VAL A 7 6.27 5.43 -6.88
N PHE A 8 6.62 4.84 -5.74
CA PHE A 8 6.13 5.30 -4.43
C PHE A 8 6.87 6.56 -3.98
N ARG A 9 6.13 7.53 -3.46
CA ARG A 9 6.68 8.68 -2.73
C ARG A 9 7.24 8.21 -1.37
N LYS A 10 8.21 8.95 -0.81
CA LYS A 10 8.78 8.65 0.52
C LYS A 10 7.71 8.46 1.61
N ARG A 11 6.65 9.28 1.60
CA ARG A 11 5.52 9.17 2.54
C ARG A 11 4.73 7.85 2.37
N GLN A 12 4.55 7.37 1.15
CA GLN A 12 3.83 6.11 0.90
C GLN A 12 4.63 4.92 1.44
N ILE A 13 5.94 4.91 1.20
CA ILE A 13 6.85 3.87 1.74
C ILE A 13 6.81 3.87 3.27
N PHE A 14 6.94 5.04 3.90
CA PHE A 14 6.91 5.16 5.35
C PHE A 14 5.61 4.62 5.98
N GLU A 15 4.45 4.94 5.39
CA GLU A 15 3.15 4.45 5.87
C GLU A 15 3.01 2.93 5.67
N LEU A 16 3.44 2.39 4.52
CA LEU A 16 3.45 0.94 4.27
C LEU A 16 4.33 0.20 5.29
N GLU A 17 5.54 0.69 5.55
CA GLU A 17 6.45 0.11 6.55
C GLU A 17 5.87 0.19 7.97
N SER A 18 5.23 1.31 8.31
CA SER A 18 4.61 1.50 9.63
C SER A 18 3.45 0.53 9.84
N VAL A 19 2.58 0.36 8.84
CA VAL A 19 1.49 -0.61 8.91
C VAL A 19 2.03 -2.04 8.98
N PHE A 20 3.05 -2.38 8.18
CA PHE A 20 3.65 -3.70 8.18
C PHE A 20 4.27 -4.07 9.54
N LYS A 21 4.92 -3.10 10.21
CA LYS A 21 5.46 -3.28 11.57
C LYS A 21 4.37 -3.59 12.60
N MET A 22 3.20 -2.96 12.47
CA MET A 22 2.05 -3.17 13.37
C MET A 22 1.31 -4.47 13.04
N LYS A 23 1.11 -4.76 11.76
CA LYS A 23 0.33 -5.89 11.26
C LYS A 23 0.89 -6.36 9.92
N LYS A 24 1.61 -7.49 9.96
CA LYS A 24 2.29 -8.08 8.80
C LYS A 24 1.34 -8.54 7.68
N TYR A 25 0.11 -8.89 8.03
CA TYR A 25 -0.90 -9.38 7.09
C TYR A 25 -2.21 -8.63 7.28
N LEU A 26 -2.53 -7.79 6.31
CA LEU A 26 -3.81 -7.09 6.25
C LEU A 26 -4.87 -8.01 5.63
N SER A 27 -6.10 -7.90 6.12
CA SER A 27 -7.27 -8.44 5.43
C SER A 27 -7.53 -7.69 4.12
N SER A 28 -8.33 -8.28 3.23
CA SER A 28 -8.71 -7.64 1.96
C SER A 28 -9.30 -6.24 2.17
N ASN A 29 -10.16 -6.06 3.18
CA ASN A 29 -10.77 -4.76 3.47
C ASN A 29 -9.74 -3.74 3.96
N GLU A 30 -8.82 -4.15 4.84
CA GLU A 30 -7.76 -3.27 5.35
C GLU A 30 -6.79 -2.85 4.24
N ARG A 31 -6.49 -3.73 3.28
CA ARG A 31 -5.68 -3.37 2.09
C ARG A 31 -6.37 -2.32 1.23
N VAL A 32 -7.67 -2.46 0.98
CA VAL A 32 -8.44 -1.47 0.19
C VAL A 32 -8.39 -0.10 0.87
N LEU A 33 -8.62 -0.04 2.18
CA LEU A 33 -8.59 1.22 2.93
C LEU A 33 -7.18 1.86 2.91
N LEU A 34 -6.13 1.06 3.06
CA LEU A 34 -4.76 1.58 3.02
C LEU A 34 -4.39 2.07 1.61
N ALA A 35 -4.82 1.35 0.57
CA ALA A 35 -4.65 1.75 -0.83
C ALA A 35 -5.33 3.08 -1.14
N GLU A 36 -6.58 3.27 -0.70
CA GLU A 36 -7.31 4.53 -0.84
C GLU A 36 -6.59 5.67 -0.10
N LYS A 37 -6.16 5.44 1.14
CA LYS A 37 -5.41 6.43 1.93
C LYS A 37 -4.12 6.85 1.24
N LEU A 38 -3.40 5.91 0.66
CA LEU A 38 -2.12 6.14 -0.01
C LEU A 38 -2.26 6.54 -1.47
N LYS A 39 -3.48 6.54 -2.02
CA LYS A 39 -3.78 6.78 -3.44
C LYS A 39 -2.96 5.87 -4.36
N ILE A 40 -2.89 4.59 -4.00
CA ILE A 40 -2.29 3.50 -4.81
C ILE A 40 -3.31 2.39 -5.01
N SER A 41 -3.07 1.44 -5.90
CA SER A 41 -3.94 0.27 -6.02
C SER A 41 -3.73 -0.69 -4.85
N ASP A 42 -4.80 -1.35 -4.43
CA ASP A 42 -4.80 -2.47 -3.46
C ASP A 42 -3.78 -3.57 -3.79
N ASN A 43 -3.55 -3.82 -5.08
CA ASN A 43 -2.54 -4.76 -5.59
C ASN A 43 -1.08 -4.31 -5.34
N GLN A 44 -0.87 -3.14 -4.75
CA GLN A 44 0.44 -2.56 -4.40
C GLN A 44 0.59 -2.35 -2.90
N VAL A 45 -0.38 -2.84 -2.11
CA VAL A 45 -0.41 -2.85 -0.64
C VAL A 45 -0.19 -4.27 -0.13
#